data_AF-A0A7C7UFS7-F1
#
_entry.id   AF-A0A7C7UFS7-F1
#
_cell.length_a   1.000
_cell.length_b   1.000
_cell.length_c   1.000
_cell.angle_alpha   90.00
_cell.angle_beta   90.00
_cell.angle_gamma   90.00
#
_symmetry.space_group_name_H-M   'P 1'
#
loop_
_entity.id
_entity.type
_entity.pdbx_description
1 polymer ?
#
loop_
_entity_poly.entity_id
_entity_poly.type
_entity_poly.pdbx_seq_one_letter_code
_entity_poly.pdbx_strand_id
1 'polypeptide(L)'
;MPAQRRPAKLWGWLCLVMGVMLILAAGGWIPAEQTPQQAPTIVLLITAVVIIIAGCMLLLDARQPLNDLLAALLLAGMGLIGAWAALFAPPGSISGGLPLLSSQANHTLGRLVFGLGALITWALAIYALRLYRKGKALNSQNRPAK
;
A
#
# COMPACT_ATOMS: atom_id res chain seq x y z
N MET A 1 32.66 6.92 -2.33
CA MET A 1 31.89 8.16 -2.09
C MET A 1 30.67 7.82 -1.24
N PRO A 2 30.57 8.27 0.03
CA PRO A 2 29.40 7.99 0.86
C PRO A 2 28.24 8.88 0.41
N ALA A 3 27.35 8.33 -0.41
CA ALA A 3 26.14 8.99 -0.87
C ALA A 3 25.20 9.27 0.32
N GLN A 4 25.15 10.53 0.73
CA GLN A 4 24.05 11.28 1.36
C GLN A 4 22.79 10.46 1.74
N ARG A 5 22.84 9.67 2.82
CA ARG A 5 21.73 8.85 3.36
C ARG A 5 20.68 9.63 4.19
N ARG A 6 20.68 10.97 4.15
CA ARG A 6 19.81 11.80 5.02
C ARG A 6 18.35 12.01 4.53
N PRO A 7 18.02 12.08 3.22
CA PRO A 7 16.64 12.42 2.85
C PRO A 7 15.64 11.29 3.14
N ALA A 8 16.06 10.01 3.04
CA ALA A 8 15.15 8.87 3.21
C ALA A 8 14.49 8.79 4.60
N LYS A 9 15.21 9.20 5.66
CA LYS A 9 14.67 9.19 7.03
C LYS A 9 13.58 10.24 7.24
N LEU A 10 13.75 11.43 6.67
CA LEU A 10 12.74 12.49 6.75
C LEU A 10 11.45 12.04 6.03
N TRP A 11 11.58 11.49 4.83
CA TRP A 11 10.44 10.93 4.08
C TRP A 11 9.74 9.79 4.83
N GLY A 12 10.50 8.90 5.48
CA GLY A 12 9.93 7.83 6.29
C GLY A 12 9.08 8.36 7.46
N TRP A 13 9.57 9.35 8.20
CA TRP A 13 8.80 10.00 9.27
C TRP A 13 7.55 10.72 8.74
N LEU A 14 7.64 11.42 7.61
CA LEU A 14 6.49 12.06 7.00
C LEU A 14 5.40 11.05 6.62
N CYS A 15 5.78 9.90 6.03
CA CYS A 15 4.86 8.81 5.75
C CYS A 15 4.18 8.28 7.02
N LEU A 16 4.94 8.06 8.11
CA LEU A 16 4.37 7.61 9.38
C LEU A 16 3.34 8.60 9.93
N VAL A 17 3.67 9.89 9.98
CA VAL A 17 2.76 10.93 10.48
C VAL A 17 1.48 10.99 9.63
N MET A 18 1.62 10.96 8.31
CA MET A 18 0.48 10.97 7.38
C MET A 18 -0.41 9.73 7.56
N GLY A 19 0.18 8.54 7.72
CA GLY A 19 -0.55 7.32 7.97
C GLY A 19 -1.30 7.33 9.31
N VAL A 20 -0.67 7.82 10.38
CA VAL A 20 -1.34 7.98 11.68
C VAL A 20 -2.49 8.98 11.59
N MET A 21 -2.30 10.11 10.89
CA MET A 21 -3.39 11.07 10.66
C MET A 21 -4.58 10.44 9.93
N LEU A 22 -4.33 9.58 8.94
CA LEU A 22 -5.41 8.84 8.26
C LEU A 22 -6.14 7.85 9.19
N ILE A 23 -5.44 7.19 10.12
CA ILE A 23 -6.09 6.34 11.13
C ILE A 23 -6.99 7.18 12.03
N LEU A 24 -6.52 8.33 12.49
CA LEU A 24 -7.31 9.23 13.33
C LEU A 24 -8.55 9.77 12.60
N ALA A 25 -8.39 10.10 11.31
CA ALA A 25 -9.50 10.49 10.45
C ALA A 25 -10.50 9.34 10.26
N ALA A 26 -10.02 8.12 9.98
CA ALA A 26 -10.86 6.93 9.84
C ALA A 26 -11.59 6.56 11.14
N GLY A 27 -10.97 6.83 12.30
CA GLY A 27 -11.57 6.62 13.62
C GLY A 27 -12.59 7.68 14.04
N GLY A 28 -12.79 8.74 13.24
CA GLY A 28 -13.73 9.82 13.55
C GLY A 28 -13.24 10.81 14.61
N TRP A 29 -11.94 10.80 14.94
CA TRP A 29 -11.34 11.74 15.90
C TRP A 29 -11.12 13.12 15.30
N ILE A 30 -10.98 13.17 13.97
CA ILE A 30 -10.93 14.41 13.19
C ILE A 30 -12.29 14.56 12.53
N PRO A 31 -12.99 15.69 12.69
CA PRO A 31 -14.25 15.94 11.99
C PRO A 31 -13.96 16.03 10.50
N ALA A 32 -14.11 14.91 9.79
CA ALA A 32 -14.23 14.92 8.35
C ALA A 32 -15.60 15.53 8.06
N GLU A 33 -15.61 16.72 7.47
CA GLU A 33 -16.85 17.25 6.90
C GLU A 33 -17.46 16.16 6.01
N GLN A 34 -18.77 16.00 6.12
CA GLN A 34 -19.59 14.98 5.45
C GLN A 34 -19.62 15.21 3.93
N THR A 35 -18.45 15.24 3.30
CA THR A 35 -18.35 14.88 1.89
C THR A 35 -18.85 13.44 1.82
N PRO A 36 -19.75 13.11 0.87
CA PRO A 36 -20.25 11.76 0.72
C PRO A 36 -19.06 10.83 0.61
N GLN A 37 -18.79 10.11 1.69
CA GLN A 37 -17.56 9.36 1.87
C GLN A 37 -17.67 8.16 0.94
N GLN A 38 -17.18 8.31 -0.28
CA GLN A 38 -17.36 7.33 -1.36
C GLN A 38 -16.65 5.99 -1.06
N ALA A 39 -15.69 5.99 -0.12
CA ALA A 39 -14.98 4.79 0.31
C ALA A 39 -15.33 4.41 1.75
N PRO A 40 -15.55 3.12 2.05
CA PRO A 40 -15.83 2.65 3.40
C PRO A 40 -14.60 2.77 4.29
N THR A 41 -14.82 2.96 5.59
CA THR A 41 -13.78 3.16 6.61
C THR A 41 -12.67 2.10 6.57
N ILE A 42 -13.03 0.85 6.25
CA ILE A 42 -12.07 -0.25 6.16
C ILE A 42 -11.00 -0.01 5.06
N VAL A 43 -11.38 0.58 3.92
CA VAL A 43 -10.44 0.86 2.81
C VAL A 43 -9.52 2.01 3.19
N LEU A 44 -10.04 3.01 3.90
CA LEU A 44 -9.24 4.09 4.45
C LEU A 44 -8.21 3.58 5.47
N LEU A 45 -8.61 2.66 6.35
CA LEU A 45 -7.71 2.01 7.31
C LEU A 45 -6.62 1.20 6.61
N ILE A 46 -6.96 0.41 5.59
CA ILE A 46 -5.96 -0.35 4.80
C ILE A 46 -4.97 0.62 4.15
N THR A 47 -5.47 1.73 3.59
CA THR A 47 -4.63 2.78 2.97
C THR A 47 -3.66 3.38 3.99
N ALA A 48 -4.14 3.69 5.19
CA ALA A 48 -3.32 4.22 6.27
C ALA A 48 -2.22 3.22 6.69
N VAL A 49 -2.57 1.93 6.83
CA VAL A 49 -1.62 0.87 7.14
C VAL A 49 -0.56 0.73 6.06
N VAL A 50 -0.93 0.76 4.78
CA VAL A 50 0.01 0.71 3.65
C VAL A 50 1.01 1.87 3.70
N ILE A 51 0.56 3.09 4.00
CA ILE A 51 1.42 4.27 4.14
C ILE A 51 2.37 4.14 5.34
N ILE A 52 1.89 3.62 6.48
CA ILE A 52 2.73 3.37 7.66
C ILE A 52 3.81 2.34 7.33
N ILE A 53 3.44 1.24 6.65
CA ILE A 53 4.38 0.21 6.22
C ILE A 53 5.45 0.81 5.31
N ALA A 54 5.06 1.64 4.33
CA ALA A 54 6.00 2.34 3.46
C ALA A 54 6.97 3.23 4.26
N GLY A 55 6.47 3.96 5.26
CA GLY A 55 7.31 4.76 6.16
C GLY A 55 8.29 3.90 6.97
N CYS A 56 7.83 2.79 7.53
CA CYS A 56 8.69 1.81 8.22
C CYS A 56 9.80 1.28 7.29
N MET A 57 9.46 0.93 6.05
CA MET A 57 10.43 0.44 5.05
C MET A 57 11.52 1.48 4.73
N LEU A 58 11.17 2.77 4.67
CA LEU A 58 12.14 3.85 4.45
C LEU A 58 13.07 4.09 5.65
N LEU A 59 12.62 3.76 6.86
CA LEU A 59 13.41 3.89 8.09
C LEU A 59 14.31 2.67 8.35
N LEU A 60 13.89 1.50 7.88
CA LEU A 60 14.67 0.26 7.96
C LEU A 60 15.75 0.23 6.88
N ASP A 61 16.85 -0.49 7.16
CA ASP A 61 17.88 -0.69 6.14
C ASP A 61 17.37 -1.66 5.07
N ALA A 62 17.60 -1.35 3.80
CA ALA A 62 17.08 -2.10 2.66
C ALA A 62 17.51 -3.58 2.66
N ARG A 63 18.60 -3.90 3.37
CA ARG A 63 19.15 -5.26 3.48
C ARG A 63 18.52 -6.10 4.58
N GLN A 64 17.61 -5.55 5.39
CA GLN A 64 16.98 -6.33 6.45
C GLN A 64 15.90 -7.26 5.87
N PRO A 65 15.83 -8.53 6.29
CA PRO A 65 14.81 -9.46 5.82
C PRO A 65 13.39 -9.01 6.22
N LEU A 66 13.26 -8.18 7.26
CA LEU A 66 11.99 -7.57 7.62
C LEU A 66 11.44 -6.67 6.51
N ASN A 67 12.31 -6.05 5.72
CA ASN A 67 11.91 -5.18 4.62
C ASN A 67 11.20 -5.96 3.50
N ASP A 68 11.61 -7.21 3.23
CA ASP A 68 10.94 -8.09 2.27
C ASP A 68 9.52 -8.46 2.74
N LEU A 69 9.34 -8.70 4.04
CA LEU A 69 8.03 -8.97 4.62
C LEU A 69 7.12 -7.74 4.54
N LEU A 70 7.66 -6.56 4.88
CA LEU A 70 6.92 -5.30 4.78
C LEU A 70 6.56 -4.98 3.33
N ALA A 71 7.45 -5.25 2.37
CA ALA A 71 7.16 -5.12 0.95
C ALA A 71 5.98 -6.01 0.53
N ALA A 72 5.95 -7.27 0.99
CA ALA A 72 4.84 -8.18 0.72
C ALA A 72 3.51 -7.65 1.29
N LEU A 73 3.52 -7.13 2.53
CA LEU A 73 2.33 -6.56 3.16
C LEU A 73 1.86 -5.27 2.47
N LEU A 74 2.78 -4.40 2.08
CA LEU A 74 2.50 -3.18 1.33
C LEU A 74 1.82 -3.51 0.00
N LEU A 75 2.39 -4.44 -0.76
CA LEU A 75 1.86 -4.88 -2.05
C LEU A 75 0.50 -5.57 -1.91
N ALA A 76 0.32 -6.41 -0.87
CA ALA A 76 -0.97 -7.04 -0.59
C ALA A 76 -2.04 -6.00 -0.23
N GLY A 77 -1.69 -5.00 0.60
CA GLY A 77 -2.60 -3.90 0.95
C GLY A 77 -2.99 -3.06 -0.27
N MET A 78 -2.03 -2.74 -1.15
CA MET A 78 -2.32 -2.07 -2.42
C MET A 78 -3.21 -2.91 -3.34
N GLY A 79 -2.97 -4.22 -3.39
CA GLY A 79 -3.82 -5.17 -4.12
C GLY A 79 -5.25 -5.20 -3.58
N LEU A 80 -5.44 -5.16 -2.26
CA LEU A 80 -6.77 -5.10 -1.64
C LEU A 80 -7.51 -3.80 -1.98
N ILE A 81 -6.81 -2.66 -1.93
CA ILE A 81 -7.39 -1.36 -2.30
C ILE A 81 -7.80 -1.35 -3.78
N GLY A 82 -6.92 -1.82 -4.67
CA GLY A 82 -7.21 -1.95 -6.09
C GLY A 82 -8.36 -2.92 -6.39
N ALA A 83 -8.40 -4.07 -5.70
CA ALA A 83 -9.48 -5.04 -5.84
C ALA A 83 -10.81 -4.47 -5.37
N TRP A 84 -10.82 -3.72 -4.26
CA TRP A 84 -12.00 -3.03 -3.79
C TRP A 84 -12.48 -2.00 -4.82
N ALA A 85 -11.57 -1.19 -5.38
CA ALA A 85 -11.90 -0.21 -6.41
C ALA A 85 -12.45 -0.87 -7.69
N ALA A 86 -11.93 -2.05 -8.06
CA ALA A 86 -12.38 -2.78 -9.23
C ALA A 86 -13.76 -3.45 -9.04
N LEU A 87 -14.12 -3.85 -7.81
CA LEU A 87 -15.31 -4.66 -7.54
C LEU A 87 -16.47 -3.86 -6.94
N PHE A 88 -16.17 -2.91 -6.06
CA PHE A 88 -17.17 -2.27 -5.18
C PHE A 88 -17.23 -0.74 -5.32
N ALA A 89 -16.36 -0.11 -6.13
CA ALA A 89 -16.40 1.33 -6.32
C ALA A 89 -17.74 1.80 -6.95
N PRO A 90 -18.47 2.73 -6.31
CA PRO A 90 -19.69 3.31 -6.87
C PRO A 90 -19.42 3.99 -8.23
N PRO A 91 -20.44 4.09 -9.11
CA PRO A 91 -20.36 4.93 -10.31
C PRO A 91 -19.97 6.37 -9.95
N GLY A 92 -19.01 6.94 -10.69
CA GLY A 92 -18.53 8.32 -10.45
C GLY A 92 -17.58 8.49 -9.26
N SER A 93 -17.23 7.43 -8.53
CA SER A 93 -16.22 7.51 -7.46
C SER A 93 -14.77 7.38 -7.94
N ILE A 94 -14.57 6.81 -9.13
CA ILE A 94 -13.25 6.77 -9.77
C ILE A 94 -13.02 8.11 -10.45
N SER A 95 -12.10 8.90 -9.90
CA SER A 95 -11.69 10.18 -10.48
C SER A 95 -10.73 9.99 -11.66
N GLY A 96 -10.91 10.79 -12.71
CA GLY A 96 -10.16 10.72 -13.96
C GLY A 96 -10.97 10.19 -15.15
N GLY A 97 -10.31 10.03 -16.30
CA GLY A 97 -10.92 9.53 -17.53
C GLY A 97 -10.54 10.34 -18.77
N LEU A 98 -10.95 9.85 -19.94
CA LEU A 98 -10.79 10.58 -21.20
C LEU A 98 -12.06 11.41 -21.46
N PRO A 99 -11.95 12.70 -21.80
CA PRO A 99 -13.10 13.56 -22.07
C PRO A 99 -13.91 13.12 -23.30
N LEU A 100 -13.31 12.29 -24.17
CA LEU A 100 -13.94 11.73 -25.37
C LEU A 100 -14.82 10.51 -25.08
N LEU A 101 -14.74 9.93 -23.88
CA LEU A 101 -15.47 8.72 -23.51
C LEU A 101 -16.68 9.05 -22.64
N SER A 102 -17.74 8.23 -22.75
CA SER A 102 -18.90 8.34 -21.88
C SER A 102 -18.51 8.03 -20.42
N SER A 103 -19.28 8.58 -19.46
CA SER A 103 -19.06 8.32 -18.03
C SER A 103 -19.05 6.82 -17.69
N GLN A 104 -19.85 6.02 -18.40
CA GLN A 104 -19.91 4.56 -18.20
C GLN A 104 -18.65 3.85 -18.75
N ALA A 105 -18.12 4.31 -19.89
CA ALA A 105 -16.88 3.77 -20.45
C ALA A 105 -15.69 4.11 -19.55
N ASN A 106 -15.60 5.35 -19.06
CA ASN A 106 -14.56 5.77 -18.11
C ASN A 106 -14.61 4.95 -16.80
N HIS A 107 -15.82 4.70 -16.26
CA HIS A 107 -15.97 3.88 -15.05
C HIS A 107 -15.53 2.43 -15.27
N THR A 108 -15.94 1.81 -16.38
CA THR A 108 -15.52 0.44 -16.74
C THR A 108 -14.02 0.35 -16.91
N LEU A 109 -13.40 1.29 -17.63
CA LEU A 109 -11.95 1.34 -17.80
C LEU A 109 -11.24 1.51 -16.47
N GLY A 110 -11.72 2.39 -15.59
CA GLY A 110 -11.21 2.55 -14.24
C GLY A 110 -11.18 1.22 -13.49
N ARG A 111 -12.31 0.48 -13.48
CA ARG A 111 -12.41 -0.82 -12.82
C ARG A 111 -11.44 -1.85 -13.40
N LEU A 112 -11.26 -1.87 -14.73
CA LEU A 112 -10.31 -2.78 -15.38
C LEU A 112 -8.86 -2.45 -15.00
N VAL A 113 -8.49 -1.18 -15.02
CA VAL A 113 -7.13 -0.74 -14.65
C VAL A 113 -6.83 -1.04 -13.18
N PHE A 114 -7.76 -0.73 -12.27
CA PHE A 114 -7.61 -1.09 -10.86
C PHE A 114 -7.56 -2.60 -10.64
N GLY A 115 -8.37 -3.37 -11.38
CA GLY A 115 -8.39 -4.84 -11.30
C GLY A 115 -7.09 -5.47 -11.77
N LEU A 116 -6.55 -5.03 -12.90
CA LEU A 116 -5.25 -5.48 -13.41
C LEU A 116 -4.11 -5.07 -12.48
N GLY A 117 -4.14 -3.83 -11.98
CA GLY A 117 -3.17 -3.35 -10.99
C GLY A 117 -3.21 -4.18 -9.70
N ALA A 118 -4.40 -4.58 -9.25
CA ALA A 118 -4.58 -5.44 -8.08
C ALA A 118 -3.97 -6.84 -8.30
N LEU A 119 -4.18 -7.44 -9.48
CA LEU A 119 -3.59 -8.75 -9.80
C LEU A 119 -2.05 -8.68 -9.86
N ILE A 120 -1.50 -7.64 -10.47
CA ILE A 120 -0.05 -7.44 -10.56
C ILE A 120 0.55 -7.25 -9.16
N THR A 121 -0.04 -6.38 -8.33
CA THR A 121 0.43 -6.15 -6.97
C THR A 121 0.32 -7.39 -6.09
N TRP A 122 -0.74 -8.21 -6.24
CA TRP A 122 -0.84 -9.51 -5.58
C TRP A 122 0.24 -10.50 -6.02
N ALA A 123 0.54 -10.59 -7.32
CA ALA A 123 1.61 -11.44 -7.83
C ALA A 123 2.97 -11.03 -7.24
N LEU A 124 3.23 -9.72 -7.17
CA LEU A 124 4.44 -9.17 -6.55
C LEU A 124 4.47 -9.42 -5.04
N ALA A 125 3.34 -9.34 -4.33
CA ALA A 125 3.26 -9.64 -2.91
C ALA A 125 3.65 -11.10 -2.62
N ILE A 126 3.14 -12.04 -3.43
CA ILE A 126 3.50 -13.46 -3.34
C ILE A 126 4.99 -13.65 -3.62
N TYR A 127 5.54 -12.94 -4.62
CA TYR A 127 6.96 -12.98 -4.93
C TYR A 127 7.83 -12.46 -3.77
N ALA A 128 7.50 -11.31 -3.20
CA ALA A 128 8.19 -10.74 -2.03
C ALA A 128 8.14 -11.69 -0.82
N LEU A 129 6.98 -12.31 -0.57
CA LEU A 129 6.83 -13.30 0.50
C LEU A 129 7.71 -14.54 0.27
N ARG A 130 7.84 -15.00 -0.99
CA ARG A 130 8.76 -16.10 -1.34
C ARG A 130 10.22 -15.70 -1.09
N LEU A 131 10.61 -14.46 -1.41
CA LEU A 131 11.95 -13.96 -1.16
C LEU A 131 12.26 -13.94 0.35
N TYR A 132 11.35 -13.40 1.15
CA TYR A 132 11.45 -13.39 2.61
C TYR A 132 11.64 -14.80 3.19
N ARG A 133 10.83 -15.78 2.73
CA ARG A 133 10.94 -17.18 3.18
C ARG A 133 12.28 -17.81 2.84
N LYS A 134 12.80 -17.57 1.62
CA LYS A 134 14.13 -18.05 1.22
C LYS A 134 15.25 -17.41 2.05
N GLY A 135 15.18 -16.11 2.30
CA GLY A 135 16.13 -15.39 3.15
C GLY A 135 16.18 -15.93 4.59
N LYS A 136 15.01 -16.25 5.16
CA LYS A 136 14.93 -16.90 6.49
C LYS A 136 15.56 -18.28 6.52
N ALA A 137 15.32 -19.12 5.50
CA ALA A 137 15.85 -20.48 5.44
C ALA A 137 17.39 -20.49 5.40
N LEU A 138 18.00 -19.60 4.61
CA LEU A 138 19.46 -19.44 4.56
C LEU A 138 20.04 -18.97 5.91
N ASN A 139 19.35 -18.06 6.59
CA ASN A 139 19.81 -17.54 7.88
C ASN A 139 19.67 -18.56 9.03
N SER A 140 18.73 -19.52 8.93
CA SER A 140 18.64 -20.63 9.89
C SER A 140 19.75 -21.67 9.74
N GLN A 141 20.26 -21.89 8.53
CA GLN A 141 21.31 -22.88 8.27
C GLN A 141 22.71 -22.41 8.75
N ASN A 142 22.93 -21.10 8.81
CA ASN A 142 24.19 -20.50 9.25
C ASN A 142 24.31 -20.25 10.76
N ARG A 143 23.32 -20.64 11.57
CA ARG A 143 23.44 -20.55 13.04
C ARG A 143 24.15 -21.80 13.55
N PRO A 144 25.38 -21.71 14.08
CA PRO A 144 26.01 -22.85 14.74
C PRO A 144 25.11 -23.28 15.91
N ALA A 145 24.90 -24.59 16.03
CA ALA A 145 24.23 -25.17 17.19
C ALA A 145 25.01 -24.72 18.44
N LYS A 146 24.32 -24.04 19.36
CA LYS A 146 24.84 -23.71 20.68
C LYS A 146 24.83 -24.95 21.56
#